data_AF-A0A2I0WVF8-F1
#
_entry.id   AF-A0A2I0WVF8-F1
#
_cell.length_a   1.000
_cell.length_b   1.000
_cell.length_c   1.000
_cell.angle_alpha   90.00
_cell.angle_beta   90.00
_cell.angle_gamma   90.00
#
_symmetry.space_group_name_H-M   'P 1'
#
loop_
_entity.id
_entity.type
_entity.pdbx_description
1 polymer ?
#
loop_
_entity_poly.entity_id
_entity_poly.type
_entity_poly.pdbx_seq_one_letter_code
_entity_poly.pdbx_strand_id
1 'polypeptide(L)'
;MIWHKKHVLKHSVFVWLALIGGLKTADALLMRNIQVSGTCSLCLEHAETVSHLFFECSYTFSILNGIIPSMQCFLLRPTILQIFDWVNGAHKDTQEVHNFYKLVICCVIYFIWKERNNRRFGNSINCNTTLLFQIKRVLFEKLLKWKNARELLGKL
;
A
#
# COMPACT_ATOMS: atom_id res chain seq x y z
N MET A 1 11.07 10.27 -1.47
CA MET A 1 9.96 11.25 -1.50
C MET A 1 8.75 10.67 -2.24
N ILE A 2 7.54 10.82 -1.69
CA ILE A 2 6.27 10.28 -2.26
C ILE A 2 5.92 10.93 -3.60
N TRP A 3 6.30 12.19 -3.75
CA TRP A 3 6.06 12.98 -4.96
C TRP A 3 7.17 12.72 -5.97
N HIS A 4 6.80 12.28 -7.18
CA HIS A 4 7.74 12.03 -8.27
C HIS A 4 7.06 12.22 -9.63
N LYS A 5 7.82 12.42 -10.72
CA LYS A 5 7.28 12.80 -12.05
C LYS A 5 6.17 11.89 -12.61
N LYS A 6 6.08 10.64 -12.14
CA LYS A 6 5.14 9.63 -12.66
C LYS A 6 4.11 9.15 -11.62
N HIS A 7 3.98 9.88 -10.51
CA HIS A 7 3.06 9.54 -9.45
C HIS A 7 1.58 9.61 -9.91
N VAL A 8 0.70 9.01 -9.10
CA VAL A 8 -0.75 9.21 -9.20
C VAL A 8 -1.13 10.06 -8.01
N LEU A 9 -1.55 11.30 -8.25
CA LEU A 9 -1.83 12.29 -7.20
C LEU A 9 -2.72 11.72 -6.09
N LYS A 10 -3.83 11.07 -6.47
CA LYS A 10 -4.74 10.41 -5.54
C LYS A 10 -4.02 9.44 -4.60
N HIS A 11 -3.18 8.55 -5.15
CA HIS A 11 -2.48 7.55 -4.33
C HIS A 11 -1.46 8.22 -3.40
N SER A 12 -0.67 9.16 -3.93
CA SER A 12 0.32 9.91 -3.16
C SER A 12 -0.27 10.68 -1.98
N VAL A 13 -1.43 11.32 -2.16
CA VAL A 13 -2.13 12.03 -1.08
C VAL A 13 -2.52 11.08 0.06
N PHE A 14 -3.05 9.89 -0.25
CA PHE A 14 -3.41 8.92 0.79
C PHE A 14 -2.21 8.38 1.55
N VAL A 15 -1.08 8.19 0.86
CA VAL A 15 0.18 7.79 1.52
C VAL A 15 0.70 8.91 2.42
N TRP A 16 0.65 10.16 1.95
CA TRP A 16 1.02 11.30 2.78
C TRP A 16 0.12 11.43 4.01
N LEU A 17 -1.20 11.26 3.85
CA LEU A 17 -2.15 11.20 4.97
C LEU A 17 -1.81 10.07 5.94
N ALA A 18 -1.37 8.90 5.45
CA ALA A 18 -0.94 7.80 6.30
C ALA A 18 0.28 8.16 7.14
N LEU A 19 1.26 8.86 6.55
CA LEU A 19 2.47 9.29 7.25
C LEU A 19 2.21 10.32 8.35
N ILE A 20 1.28 11.25 8.13
CA ILE A 20 0.98 12.30 9.11
C ILE A 20 -0.10 11.89 10.13
N GLY A 21 -0.55 10.63 10.11
CA GLY A 21 -1.65 10.16 10.99
C GLY A 21 -3.01 10.77 10.64
N GLY A 22 -3.19 11.24 9.40
CA GLY A 22 -4.43 11.84 8.91
C GLY A 22 -5.49 10.84 8.46
N LEU A 23 -5.16 9.54 8.38
CA LEU A 23 -6.12 8.49 8.05
C LEU A 23 -7.06 8.22 9.24
N LYS A 24 -8.34 7.95 8.92
CA LYS A 24 -9.39 7.64 9.90
C LYS A 24 -9.39 6.15 10.27
N THR A 25 -8.24 5.65 10.72
CA THR A 25 -8.08 4.29 11.27
C THR A 25 -8.84 4.18 12.59
N ALA A 26 -9.15 2.95 13.03
CA ALA A 26 -9.98 2.75 14.21
C ALA A 26 -9.32 3.32 15.47
N ASP A 27 -8.02 3.11 15.65
CA ASP A 27 -7.22 3.75 16.70
C ASP A 27 -7.36 5.28 16.69
N ALA A 28 -7.23 5.92 15.52
CA ALA A 28 -7.35 7.37 15.36
C ALA A 28 -8.76 7.89 15.67
N LEU A 29 -9.81 7.11 15.38
CA LEU A 29 -11.20 7.45 15.71
C LEU A 29 -11.47 7.28 17.21
N LEU A 30 -10.99 6.19 17.81
CA LEU A 30 -11.11 5.93 19.24
C LEU A 30 -10.41 7.01 20.08
N MET A 31 -9.21 7.45 19.68
CA MET A 31 -8.50 8.58 20.31
C MET A 31 -9.30 9.89 20.27
N ARG A 32 -10.26 10.02 19.34
CA ARG A 32 -11.16 11.19 19.24
C ARG A 32 -12.52 10.95 19.90
N ASN A 33 -12.64 9.92 20.74
CA ASN A 33 -13.88 9.50 21.41
C ASN A 33 -15.00 9.10 20.44
N ILE A 34 -14.69 8.76 19.19
CA ILE A 34 -15.67 8.25 18.22
C ILE A 34 -15.76 6.74 18.39
N GLN A 35 -16.92 6.25 18.81
CA GLN A 35 -17.15 4.83 19.07
C GLN A 35 -17.17 4.02 17.77
N VAL A 36 -16.18 3.15 17.60
CA VAL A 36 -16.06 2.22 16.48
C VAL A 36 -15.46 0.90 16.96
N SER A 37 -15.68 -0.20 16.23
CA SER A 37 -14.93 -1.44 16.48
C SER A 37 -13.45 -1.22 16.20
N GLY A 38 -12.62 -1.43 17.23
CA GLY A 38 -11.16 -1.30 17.19
C GLY A 38 -10.47 -2.41 16.39
N THR A 39 -11.16 -3.51 16.08
CA THR A 39 -10.60 -4.64 15.33
C THR A 39 -10.41 -4.30 13.86
N CYS A 40 -9.30 -4.73 13.27
CA CYS A 40 -8.98 -4.57 11.85
C CYS A 40 -10.03 -5.27 10.97
N SER A 41 -10.67 -4.52 10.07
CA SER A 41 -11.70 -5.08 9.19
C SER A 41 -11.14 -5.95 8.05
N LEU A 42 -9.82 -6.05 7.92
CA LEU A 42 -9.16 -6.86 6.91
C LEU A 42 -8.90 -8.30 7.38
N CYS A 43 -8.26 -8.48 8.54
CA CYS A 43 -7.96 -9.79 9.13
C CYS A 43 -8.93 -10.22 10.22
N LEU A 44 -9.69 -9.29 10.83
CA LEU A 44 -10.61 -9.55 11.94
C LEU A 44 -9.98 -10.10 13.23
N GLU A 45 -8.64 -10.07 13.35
CA GLU A 45 -7.92 -10.70 14.46
C GLU A 45 -7.26 -9.69 15.41
N HIS A 46 -6.71 -8.59 14.88
CA HIS A 46 -5.87 -7.66 15.62
C HIS A 46 -6.48 -6.25 15.64
N ALA A 47 -6.00 -5.39 16.55
CA ALA A 47 -6.39 -3.98 16.57
C ALA A 47 -5.95 -3.24 15.29
N GLU A 48 -6.80 -2.36 14.79
CA GLU A 48 -6.53 -1.59 13.59
C GLU A 48 -5.70 -0.35 13.90
N THR A 49 -4.41 -0.41 13.56
CA THR A 49 -3.48 0.73 13.53
C THR A 49 -2.97 0.94 12.10
N VAL A 50 -2.32 2.08 11.83
CA VAL A 50 -1.67 2.32 10.52
C VAL A 50 -0.62 1.24 10.20
N SER A 51 0.24 0.91 11.17
CA SER A 51 1.27 -0.13 11.01
C SER A 51 0.65 -1.50 10.73
N HIS A 52 -0.37 -1.86 11.52
CA HIS A 52 -1.05 -3.13 11.34
C HIS A 52 -1.73 -3.19 9.97
N LEU A 53 -2.53 -2.18 9.62
CA LEU A 53 -3.32 -2.14 8.40
C LEU A 53 -2.45 -2.33 7.14
N PHE A 54 -1.27 -1.71 7.10
CA PHE A 54 -0.44 -1.70 5.90
C PHE A 54 0.66 -2.77 5.87
N PHE A 55 1.14 -3.28 7.01
CA PHE A 55 2.31 -4.18 7.01
C PHE A 55 2.18 -5.43 7.88
N GLU A 56 1.48 -5.37 9.01
CA GLU A 56 1.39 -6.53 9.91
C GLU A 56 0.16 -7.40 9.62
N CYS A 57 -0.89 -6.84 9.03
CA CYS A 57 -2.11 -7.54 8.67
C CYS A 57 -1.81 -8.65 7.66
N SER A 58 -2.18 -9.90 7.99
CA SER A 58 -1.98 -11.08 7.15
C SER A 58 -2.58 -10.92 5.75
N TYR A 59 -3.78 -10.33 5.66
CA TYR A 59 -4.45 -10.01 4.40
C TYR A 59 -3.61 -9.06 3.53
N THR A 60 -3.15 -7.95 4.10
CA THR A 60 -2.35 -6.96 3.37
C THR A 60 -0.97 -7.51 3.01
N PHE A 61 -0.33 -8.25 3.91
CA PHE A 61 1.00 -8.80 3.70
C PHE A 61 1.01 -9.83 2.56
N SER A 62 -0.06 -10.63 2.42
CA SER A 62 -0.24 -11.53 1.28
C SER A 62 -0.26 -10.77 -0.06
N ILE A 63 -0.92 -9.61 -0.11
CA ILE A 63 -0.97 -8.76 -1.31
C ILE A 63 0.40 -8.14 -1.59
N LEU A 64 1.08 -7.63 -0.56
CA LEU A 64 2.42 -7.05 -0.71
C LEU A 64 3.40 -8.06 -1.29
N ASN A 65 3.43 -9.30 -0.78
CA ASN A 65 4.28 -10.37 -1.32
C ASN A 65 3.91 -10.75 -2.76
N GLY A 66 2.63 -10.71 -3.11
CA GLY A 66 2.17 -11.01 -4.47
C GLY A 66 2.54 -9.94 -5.51
N ILE A 67 2.92 -8.74 -5.09
CA ILE A 67 3.29 -7.61 -5.96
C ILE A 67 4.79 -7.32 -5.91
N ILE A 68 5.40 -7.39 -4.72
CA ILE A 68 6.82 -7.14 -4.50
C ILE A 68 7.37 -8.31 -3.68
N PRO A 69 7.77 -9.42 -4.31
CA PRO A 69 8.32 -10.58 -3.60
C PRO A 69 9.54 -10.22 -2.74
N SER A 70 10.33 -9.21 -3.14
CA SER A 70 11.47 -8.69 -2.37
C SER A 70 11.11 -8.15 -0.99
N MET A 71 9.82 -7.93 -0.68
CA MET A 71 9.36 -7.59 0.68
C MET A 71 9.63 -8.70 1.70
N GLN A 72 9.89 -9.93 1.25
CA GLN A 72 10.28 -11.03 2.14
C GLN A 72 11.71 -10.86 2.71
N CYS A 73 12.51 -9.96 2.14
CA CYS A 73 13.87 -9.70 2.63
C CYS A 73 13.92 -8.91 3.93
N PHE A 74 12.80 -8.32 4.37
CA PHE A 74 12.76 -7.59 5.64
C PHE A 74 12.69 -8.58 6.82
N LEU A 75 13.64 -8.46 7.75
CA LEU A 75 13.68 -9.25 8.98
C LEU A 75 12.45 -9.01 9.88
N LEU A 76 11.93 -7.78 9.86
CA LEU A 76 10.74 -7.34 10.60
C LEU A 76 9.75 -6.68 9.65
N ARG A 77 8.47 -6.56 10.04
CA ARG A 77 7.48 -5.82 9.25
C ARG A 77 7.89 -4.33 9.19
N PRO A 78 8.13 -3.76 8.00
CA PRO A 78 8.61 -2.40 7.88
C PRO A 78 7.48 -1.39 8.09
N THR A 79 7.84 -0.14 8.40
CA THR A 79 6.94 1.01 8.33
C THR A 79 6.88 1.59 6.91
N ILE A 80 5.93 2.51 6.67
CA ILE A 80 5.84 3.23 5.39
C ILE A 80 7.18 3.92 5.07
N LEU A 81 7.78 4.60 6.05
CA LEU A 81 9.05 5.31 5.87
C LEU A 81 10.19 4.36 5.52
N GLN A 82 10.34 3.27 6.28
CA GLN A 82 11.39 2.28 6.03
C GLN A 82 11.31 1.65 4.64
N ILE A 83 10.09 1.45 4.12
CA ILE A 83 9.92 1.00 2.73
C ILE A 83 10.37 2.04 1.72
N PHE A 84 10.03 3.32 1.92
CA PHE A 84 10.50 4.37 1.02
C PHE A 84 12.02 4.55 1.11
N ASP A 85 12.63 4.35 2.27
CA ASP A 85 14.07 4.37 2.45
C ASP A 85 14.73 3.18 1.77
N TRP A 86 14.17 1.98 1.90
CA TRP A 86 14.61 0.79 1.16
C TRP A 86 14.60 1.02 -0.36
N VAL A 87 13.55 1.63 -0.90
CA VAL A 87 13.49 1.97 -2.34
C VAL A 87 14.59 2.97 -2.73
N ASN A 88 14.92 3.94 -1.87
CA ASN A 88 15.96 4.93 -2.17
C ASN A 88 17.38 4.37 -1.94
N GLY A 89 17.55 3.42 -1.01
CA GLY A 89 18.82 2.76 -0.70
C GLY A 89 19.24 1.69 -1.72
N ALA A 90 18.39 1.36 -2.69
CA ALA A 90 18.74 0.57 -3.86
C ALA A 90 19.66 1.39 -4.81
N HIS A 91 20.90 1.63 -4.37
CA HIS A 91 21.87 2.55 -4.98
C HIS A 91 22.29 2.19 -6.41
N LYS A 92 21.97 0.98 -6.89
CA LYS A 92 22.32 0.50 -8.23
C LYS A 92 21.19 0.64 -9.26
N ASP A 93 19.98 1.00 -8.82
CA ASP A 93 18.81 1.09 -9.68
C ASP A 93 18.68 2.48 -10.33
N THR A 94 18.05 2.52 -11.51
CA THR A 94 17.76 3.77 -12.20
C THR A 94 16.67 4.57 -11.48
N GLN A 95 16.62 5.88 -11.72
CA GLN A 95 15.59 6.75 -11.15
C GLN A 95 14.18 6.30 -11.55
N GLU A 96 14.03 5.72 -12.75
CA GLU A 96 12.81 5.11 -13.27
C GLU A 96 12.38 3.91 -12.43
N VAL A 97 13.30 3.03 -12.05
CA VAL A 97 13.01 1.86 -11.18
C VAL A 97 12.59 2.32 -9.79
N HIS A 98 13.26 3.32 -9.21
CA HIS A 98 12.81 3.91 -7.94
C HIS A 98 11.40 4.50 -8.05
N ASN A 99 11.11 5.21 -9.15
CA ASN A 99 9.79 5.78 -9.41
C ASN A 99 8.72 4.70 -9.61
N PHE A 100 9.09 3.57 -10.19
CA PHE A 100 8.23 2.40 -10.34
C PHE A 100 7.85 1.84 -8.97
N TYR A 101 8.83 1.51 -8.11
CA TYR A 101 8.53 0.98 -6.78
C TYR A 101 7.72 1.97 -5.94
N LYS A 102 8.06 3.26 -5.97
CA LYS A 102 7.27 4.32 -5.32
C LYS A 102 5.81 4.32 -5.79
N LEU A 103 5.58 4.24 -7.10
CA LEU A 103 4.23 4.15 -7.67
C LEU A 103 3.49 2.91 -7.17
N VAL A 104 4.15 1.74 -7.20
CA VAL A 104 3.58 0.47 -6.77
C VAL A 104 3.17 0.53 -5.30
N ILE A 105 4.08 0.94 -4.41
CA ILE A 105 3.82 1.07 -2.97
C ILE A 105 2.66 2.04 -2.71
N CYS A 106 2.66 3.20 -3.37
CA CYS A 106 1.56 4.16 -3.22
C CYS A 106 0.22 3.57 -3.68
N CYS A 107 0.22 2.82 -4.79
CA CYS A 107 -0.96 2.15 -5.30
C CYS A 107 -1.50 1.13 -4.30
N VAL A 108 -0.64 0.27 -3.76
CA VAL A 108 -1.04 -0.75 -2.77
C VAL A 108 -1.65 -0.08 -1.54
N ILE A 109 -0.97 0.90 -0.93
CA ILE A 109 -1.48 1.62 0.25
C ILE A 109 -2.87 2.21 -0.03
N TYR A 110 -3.05 2.84 -1.19
CA TYR A 110 -4.34 3.40 -1.58
C TYR A 110 -5.44 2.34 -1.70
N PHE A 111 -5.17 1.22 -2.38
CA PHE A 111 -6.17 0.17 -2.59
C PHE A 111 -6.49 -0.60 -1.31
N ILE A 112 -5.52 -0.81 -0.42
CA ILE A 112 -5.74 -1.38 0.91
C ILE A 112 -6.63 -0.46 1.74
N TRP A 113 -6.35 0.84 1.74
CA TRP A 113 -7.19 1.83 2.42
C TRP A 113 -8.62 1.85 1.86
N LYS A 114 -8.76 1.79 0.53
CA LYS A 114 -10.06 1.72 -0.15
C LYS A 114 -10.83 0.46 0.24
N GLU A 115 -10.19 -0.70 0.21
CA GLU A 115 -10.80 -1.98 0.59
C GLU A 115 -11.26 -1.96 2.05
N ARG A 116 -10.40 -1.50 2.97
CA ARG A 116 -10.77 -1.33 4.39
C ARG A 116 -12.04 -0.50 4.54
N ASN A 117 -12.14 0.64 3.85
CA ASN A 117 -13.32 1.50 3.92
C ASN A 117 -14.56 0.84 3.29
N ASN A 118 -14.41 0.12 2.19
CA ASN A 118 -15.49 -0.64 1.57
C ASN A 118 -16.05 -1.71 2.50
N ARG A 119 -15.19 -2.42 3.25
CA ARG A 119 -15.62 -3.42 4.23
C ARG A 119 -16.35 -2.81 5.42
N ARG A 120 -15.90 -1.65 5.90
CA ARG A 120 -16.52 -0.99 7.05
C ARG A 120 -17.84 -0.27 6.73
N PHE A 121 -17.95 0.33 5.54
CA PHE A 121 -19.05 1.25 5.24
C PHE A 121 -19.86 0.88 3.99
N GLY A 122 -19.32 0.01 3.12
CA GLY A 122 -19.90 -0.32 1.82
C GLY A 122 -20.39 -1.75 1.68
N ASN A 123 -20.28 -2.59 2.73
CA ASN A 123 -20.66 -4.01 2.73
C ASN A 123 -20.09 -4.83 1.56
N SER A 124 -18.92 -4.44 1.05
CA SER A 124 -18.20 -5.16 -0.02
C SER A 124 -16.93 -5.75 0.54
N ILE A 125 -16.73 -7.06 0.34
CA ILE A 125 -15.56 -7.80 0.82
C ILE A 125 -14.90 -8.48 -0.38
N ASN A 126 -13.69 -8.05 -0.71
CA ASN A 126 -12.87 -8.73 -1.72
C ASN A 126 -11.84 -9.63 -1.03
N CYS A 127 -11.67 -10.86 -1.52
CA CYS A 127 -10.52 -11.68 -1.12
C CYS A 127 -9.20 -11.03 -1.59
N ASN A 128 -8.10 -11.44 -0.97
CA ASN A 128 -6.76 -10.92 -1.25
C ASN A 128 -6.36 -11.08 -2.72
N THR A 129 -6.71 -12.21 -3.35
CA THR A 129 -6.43 -12.49 -4.76
C THR A 129 -7.17 -11.54 -5.71
N THR A 130 -8.44 -11.24 -5.42
CA THR A 130 -9.23 -10.28 -6.21
C THR A 130 -8.64 -8.88 -6.13
N LEU A 131 -8.30 -8.42 -4.92
CA LEU A 131 -7.70 -7.09 -4.74
C LEU A 131 -6.30 -7.02 -5.39
N LEU A 132 -5.50 -8.08 -5.26
CA LEU A 132 -4.20 -8.21 -5.93
C LEU A 132 -4.34 -8.06 -7.44
N PHE A 133 -5.28 -8.77 -8.07
CA PHE A 133 -5.52 -8.68 -9.51
C PHE A 133 -5.94 -7.27 -9.94
N GLN A 134 -6.82 -6.61 -9.17
CA GLN A 134 -7.22 -5.23 -9.42
C GLN A 134 -6.03 -4.26 -9.37
N ILE A 135 -5.16 -4.40 -8.36
CA ILE A 135 -3.97 -3.56 -8.23
C ILE A 135 -3.03 -3.81 -9.41
N LYS A 136 -2.74 -5.08 -9.75
CA LYS A 136 -1.90 -5.41 -10.91
C LYS A 136 -2.47 -4.78 -12.18
N ARG A 137 -3.76 -4.97 -12.48
CA ARG A 137 -4.40 -4.39 -13.67
C ARG A 137 -4.19 -2.87 -13.78
N VAL A 138 -4.43 -2.14 -12.69
CA VAL A 138 -4.27 -0.67 -12.66
C VAL A 138 -2.80 -0.26 -12.84
N LEU A 139 -1.86 -1.01 -12.26
CA LEU A 139 -0.44 -0.78 -12.46
C LEU A 139 -0.04 -1.06 -13.92
N PHE A 140 -0.49 -2.17 -14.51
CA PHE A 140 -0.23 -2.52 -15.91
C PHE A 140 -0.70 -1.39 -16.85
N GLU A 141 -1.95 -0.94 -16.73
CA GLU A 141 -2.50 0.16 -17.53
C GLU A 141 -1.71 1.47 -17.38
N LYS A 142 -1.20 1.76 -16.18
CA LYS A 142 -0.38 2.96 -15.93
C LYS A 142 1.03 2.82 -16.52
N LEU A 143 1.62 1.63 -16.42
CA LEU A 143 2.99 1.35 -16.83
C LEU A 143 3.14 1.23 -18.34
N LEU A 144 2.11 0.77 -19.07
CA LEU A 144 2.11 0.77 -20.54
C LEU A 144 2.37 2.16 -21.15
N LYS A 145 2.12 3.23 -20.41
CA LYS A 145 2.39 4.62 -20.83
C LYS A 145 3.86 5.04 -20.64
N TRP A 146 4.71 4.17 -20.09
CA TRP A 146 6.12 4.46 -19.82
C TRP A 146 6.98 3.85 -20.93
N LYS A 147 8.07 4.55 -21.29
CA LYS A 147 8.98 4.08 -22.36
C LYS A 147 9.61 2.71 -22.03
N ASN A 148 9.85 2.42 -20.76
CA ASN A 148 10.50 1.18 -20.29
C ASN A 148 9.48 0.17 -19.72
N ALA A 149 8.23 0.18 -20.20
CA ALA A 149 7.15 -0.63 -19.65
C ALA A 149 7.49 -2.11 -19.53
N ARG A 150 8.08 -2.72 -20.57
CA ARG A 150 8.35 -4.18 -20.61
C ARG A 150 9.32 -4.62 -19.50
N GLU A 151 10.37 -3.85 -19.26
CA GLU A 151 11.36 -4.14 -18.21
C GLU A 151 10.74 -4.03 -16.81
N LEU A 152 9.93 -2.99 -16.58
CA LEU A 152 9.29 -2.74 -15.29
C LEU A 152 8.17 -3.75 -14.99
N LEU A 153 7.42 -4.17 -16.02
CA LEU A 153 6.37 -5.18 -15.87
C LEU A 153 6.94 -6.55 -15.49
N GLY A 154 8.18 -6.88 -15.89
CA GLY A 154 8.85 -8.10 -15.46
C GLY A 154 9.22 -8.14 -13.97
N LYS A 155 9.09 -7.01 -13.26
CA LYS A 155 9.34 -6.90 -11.81
C LYS A 155 8.05 -7.02 -10.96
N LEU A 156 6.87 -7.15 -11.58
CA LEU A 156 5.54 -7.36 -10.94
C LEU A 156 5.17 -8.85 -10.87
#